data_AF-A0A2N9J309-F1
#
_entry.id   AF-A0A2N9J309-F1
#
_cell.length_a   1.000
_cell.length_b   1.000
_cell.length_c   1.000
_cell.angle_alpha   90.00
_cell.angle_beta   90.00
_cell.angle_gamma   90.00
#
_symmetry.space_group_name_H-M   'P 1'
#
loop_
_entity.id
_entity.type
_entity.pdbx_description
1 polymer ?
#
loop_
_entity_poly.entity_id
_entity_poly.type
_entity_poly.pdbx_seq_one_letter_code
_entity_poly.pdbx_strand_id
1 'polypeptide(L)'
;MAHVSFYRNYGKTFKKPRRPYEKERLDAELKLVGEYGLRCKRELWRVQYALSRIRNNARMLLTLDEKNSRRIFEGEALLRRMNRYGLLDESQNKLDYVLALIVENFLERRL
;
A
#
# COMPACT_ATOMS: atom_id res chain seq x y z
N MET A 1 29.45 25.56 -15.64
CA MET A 1 28.18 24.97 -15.15
C MET A 1 28.12 23.53 -15.63
N ALA A 2 27.95 22.56 -14.74
CA ALA A 2 27.82 21.16 -15.15
C ALA A 2 26.50 20.97 -15.93
N HIS A 3 26.60 20.60 -17.21
CA HIS A 3 25.46 20.29 -18.06
C HIS A 3 25.02 18.85 -17.76
N VAL A 4 23.97 18.68 -16.95
CA VAL A 4 23.44 17.36 -16.61
C VAL A 4 22.56 16.88 -17.77
N SER A 5 22.96 15.80 -18.46
CA SER A 5 22.27 15.32 -19.67
C SER A 5 21.09 14.39 -19.41
N PHE A 6 20.86 13.94 -18.16
CA PHE A 6 19.82 12.97 -17.83
C PHE A 6 19.05 13.33 -16.55
N TYR A 7 17.76 13.62 -16.69
CA TYR A 7 16.83 13.94 -15.59
C TYR A 7 15.88 12.77 -15.26
N ARG A 8 16.41 11.53 -15.23
CA ARG A 8 15.57 10.35 -14.95
C ARG A 8 15.43 10.10 -13.45
N ASN A 9 14.19 10.03 -12.98
CA ASN A 9 13.86 9.75 -11.59
C ASN A 9 13.82 8.24 -11.31
N TYR A 10 14.39 7.82 -10.18
CA TYR A 10 14.34 6.45 -9.68
C TYR A 10 13.76 6.43 -8.26
N GLY A 11 12.83 5.51 -8.00
CA GLY A 11 12.16 5.38 -6.71
C GLY A 11 12.35 4.00 -6.09
N LYS A 12 12.37 3.94 -4.75
CA LYS A 12 12.34 2.66 -4.03
C LYS A 12 10.91 2.16 -3.93
N THR A 13 10.73 0.87 -4.20
CA THR A 13 9.43 0.18 -4.18
C THR A 13 9.20 -0.68 -2.94
N PHE A 14 10.18 -0.79 -2.05
CA PHE A 14 10.09 -1.61 -0.85
C PHE A 14 10.91 -0.97 0.28
N LYS A 15 10.61 -1.38 1.52
CA LYS A 15 11.35 -0.99 2.72
C LYS A 15 11.68 -2.24 3.53
N LYS A 16 12.91 -2.33 4.03
CA LYS A 16 13.33 -3.45 4.90
C LYS A 16 12.71 -3.28 6.30
N PRO A 17 12.38 -4.39 6.99
CA PRO A 17 11.93 -4.35 8.37
C PRO A 17 13.00 -3.73 9.28
N ARG A 18 12.57 -3.06 10.35
CA ARG A 18 13.49 -2.46 11.34
C ARG A 18 14.25 -3.52 12.13
N ARG A 19 13.56 -4.61 12.51
CA ARG A 19 14.11 -5.74 13.26
C ARG A 19 14.26 -6.96 12.34
N PRO A 20 15.49 -7.31 11.92
CA PRO A 20 15.69 -8.40 10.96
C PRO A 20 15.33 -9.78 11.50
N TYR A 21 15.55 -10.07 12.79
CA TYR A 21 15.47 -11.43 13.36
C TYR A 21 14.35 -11.57 14.38
N GLU A 22 13.15 -11.10 14.04
CA GLU A 22 11.95 -11.22 14.87
C GLU A 22 11.16 -12.47 14.43
N LYS A 23 11.06 -13.46 15.33
CA LYS A 23 10.49 -14.78 15.02
C LYS A 23 9.06 -14.69 14.48
N GLU A 24 8.19 -13.96 15.19
CA GLU A 24 6.78 -13.78 14.80
C GLU A 24 6.63 -13.23 13.37
N ARG A 25 7.43 -12.21 13.03
CA ARG A 25 7.45 -11.63 11.68
C ARG A 25 7.97 -12.64 10.65
N LEU A 26 9.03 -13.36 10.97
CA LEU A 26 9.62 -14.34 10.05
C LEU A 26 8.63 -15.46 9.73
N ASP A 27 7.92 -15.97 10.74
CA ASP A 27 6.93 -17.04 10.63
C ASP A 27 5.70 -16.56 9.84
N ALA A 28 5.16 -15.38 10.14
CA ALA A 28 4.04 -14.79 9.41
C ALA A 28 4.37 -14.50 7.94
N GLU A 29 5.56 -13.94 7.67
CA GLU A 29 6.00 -13.72 6.29
C GLU A 29 6.21 -15.03 5.53
N LEU A 30 6.73 -16.06 6.20
CA LEU A 30 6.97 -17.36 5.56
C LEU A 30 5.64 -18.04 5.17
N LYS A 31 4.63 -17.95 6.05
CA LYS A 31 3.27 -18.43 5.76
C LYS A 31 2.71 -17.78 4.50
N LEU A 32 2.71 -16.44 4.44
CA LEU A 32 2.21 -15.69 3.28
C LEU A 32 3.00 -15.98 1.99
N VAL A 33 4.32 -16.10 2.10
CA VAL A 33 5.18 -16.45 0.95
C VAL A 33 4.83 -17.83 0.41
N GLY A 34 4.55 -18.80 1.29
CA GLY A 34 4.14 -20.15 0.91
C GLY A 34 2.74 -20.19 0.28
N GLU A 35 1.75 -19.56 0.91
CA GLU A 35 0.36 -19.54 0.45
C GLU A 35 0.21 -18.92 -0.95
N TYR A 36 0.90 -17.81 -1.21
CA TYR A 36 0.79 -17.07 -2.48
C TYR A 36 1.93 -17.34 -3.47
N GLY A 37 2.78 -18.34 -3.20
CA GLY A 37 3.88 -18.76 -4.09
C GLY A 37 4.86 -17.62 -4.44
N LEU A 38 5.25 -16.81 -3.46
CA LEU A 38 6.18 -15.69 -3.69
C LEU A 38 7.62 -16.20 -3.84
N ARG A 39 8.37 -15.65 -4.81
CA ARG A 39 9.78 -16.05 -5.03
C ARG A 39 10.69 -15.60 -3.90
N CYS A 40 10.41 -14.41 -3.35
CA CYS A 40 11.24 -13.82 -2.31
C CYS A 40 10.47 -12.86 -1.41
N LYS A 41 10.97 -12.67 -0.17
CA LYS A 41 10.40 -11.71 0.81
C LYS A 41 10.34 -10.28 0.31
N ARG A 42 11.16 -9.92 -0.69
CA ARG A 42 11.12 -8.59 -1.31
C ARG A 42 9.79 -8.33 -2.02
N GLU A 43 9.14 -9.35 -2.58
CA GLU A 43 7.81 -9.20 -3.20
C GLU A 43 6.78 -8.82 -2.15
N LEU A 44 6.78 -9.53 -1.02
CA LEU A 44 5.94 -9.20 0.13
C LEU A 44 6.21 -7.77 0.65
N TRP A 45 7.47 -7.39 0.81
CA TRP A 45 7.83 -6.03 1.26
C TRP A 45 7.44 -4.92 0.29
N ARG A 46 7.30 -5.20 -1.01
CA ARG A 46 6.77 -4.24 -1.98
C ARG A 46 5.29 -3.99 -1.74
N VAL A 47 4.52 -5.06 -1.53
CA VAL A 47 3.09 -4.97 -1.25
C VAL A 47 2.85 -4.26 0.08
N GLN A 48 3.56 -4.64 1.13
CA GLN A 48 3.50 -3.96 2.43
C GLN A 48 3.85 -2.47 2.32
N TYR A 49 4.86 -2.12 1.52
CA TYR A 49 5.23 -0.73 1.29
C TYR A 49 4.12 0.06 0.57
N ALA A 50 3.51 -0.53 -0.46
CA ALA A 50 2.39 0.08 -1.17
C ALA A 50 1.18 0.28 -0.25
N LEU A 51 0.79 -0.76 0.50
CA LEU A 51 -0.29 -0.70 1.50
C LEU A 51 -0.02 0.38 2.56
N SER A 52 1.21 0.44 3.07
CA SER A 52 1.60 1.46 4.05
C SER A 52 1.46 2.88 3.51
N ARG A 53 1.79 3.12 2.22
CA ARG A 53 1.61 4.44 1.60
C ARG A 53 0.12 4.80 1.45
N ILE A 54 -0.70 3.84 1.04
CA ILE A 54 -2.15 4.01 0.89
C ILE A 54 -2.80 4.32 2.24
N ARG A 55 -2.52 3.51 3.26
CA ARG A 55 -3.02 3.74 4.63
C ARG A 55 -2.52 5.06 5.23
N ASN A 56 -1.29 5.47 4.94
CA ASN A 56 -0.80 6.77 5.41
C ASN A 56 -1.57 7.93 4.75
N ASN A 57 -1.87 7.82 3.46
CA ASN A 57 -2.68 8.83 2.78
C ASN A 57 -4.09 8.89 3.37
N ALA A 58 -4.74 7.74 3.55
CA ALA A 58 -6.07 7.68 4.17
C ALA A 58 -6.08 8.31 5.58
N ARG A 59 -5.08 8.03 6.43
CA ARG A 59 -4.94 8.65 7.75
C ARG A 59 -4.82 10.18 7.68
N MET A 60 -4.00 10.70 6.77
CA MET A 60 -3.85 12.15 6.59
C MET A 60 -5.14 12.82 6.10
N LEU A 61 -5.94 12.12 5.29
CA LEU A 61 -7.22 12.64 4.80
C LEU A 61 -8.29 12.62 5.90
N LEU A 62 -8.30 11.59 6.74
CA LEU A 62 -9.24 11.46 7.86
C LEU A 62 -9.01 12.50 8.98
N THR A 63 -7.80 13.06 9.10
CA THR A 63 -7.55 14.18 10.03
C THR A 63 -8.15 15.51 9.59
N LEU A 64 -8.48 15.66 8.30
CA LEU A 64 -9.07 16.89 7.76
C LEU A 64 -10.58 16.88 7.97
N ASP A 65 -11.18 18.07 8.03
CA ASP A 65 -12.64 18.21 8.07
C ASP A 65 -13.30 17.63 6.80
N GLU A 66 -14.53 17.14 6.93
CA GLU A 66 -15.28 16.51 5.83
C GLU A 66 -15.52 17.45 4.65
N LYS A 67 -15.66 18.75 4.92
CA LYS A 67 -15.89 19.78 3.89
C LYS A 67 -14.61 20.30 3.26
N ASN A 68 -13.44 19.83 3.70
CA ASN A 68 -12.17 20.27 3.14
C ASN A 68 -12.04 19.80 1.68
N SER A 69 -11.74 20.72 0.77
CA SER A 69 -11.61 20.44 -0.67
C SER A 69 -10.58 19.33 -0.97
N ARG A 70 -9.49 19.28 -0.20
CA ARG A 70 -8.45 18.25 -0.33
C ARG A 70 -8.97 16.88 0.05
N ARG A 71 -9.73 16.76 1.15
CA ARG A 71 -10.32 15.49 1.60
C ARG A 71 -11.31 14.95 0.58
N ILE A 72 -12.16 15.81 0.02
CA ILE A 72 -13.14 15.42 -0.99
C ILE A 72 -12.44 14.90 -2.24
N PHE A 73 -11.52 15.69 -2.81
CA PHE A 73 -10.87 15.33 -4.07
C PHE A 73 -9.90 14.13 -3.94
N GLU A 74 -8.94 14.21 -3.01
CA GLU A 74 -7.96 13.13 -2.83
C GLU A 74 -8.59 11.86 -2.25
N GLY A 75 -9.61 12.01 -1.39
CA GLY A 75 -10.33 10.88 -0.80
C GLY A 75 -11.13 10.11 -1.84
N GLU A 76 -11.88 10.81 -2.70
CA GLU A 76 -12.62 10.17 -3.77
C GLU A 76 -11.67 9.51 -4.79
N ALA A 77 -10.57 10.19 -5.15
CA ALA A 77 -9.55 9.62 -6.03
C ALA A 77 -8.91 8.34 -5.44
N LEU A 78 -8.72 8.29 -4.13
CA LEU A 78 -8.20 7.11 -3.43
C LEU A 78 -9.20 5.95 -3.52
N LEU A 79 -10.47 6.20 -3.21
CA LEU A 79 -11.54 5.20 -3.27
C LEU A 79 -11.74 4.67 -4.69
N ARG A 80 -11.81 5.54 -5.71
CA ARG A 80 -11.90 5.13 -7.11
C ARG A 80 -10.74 4.21 -7.53
N ARG A 81 -9.53 4.45 -7.03
CA ARG A 81 -8.37 3.60 -7.30
C ARG A 81 -8.51 2.22 -6.63
N MET A 82 -8.99 2.17 -5.39
CA MET A 82 -9.18 0.90 -4.68
C MET A 82 -10.25 0.04 -5.35
N ASN A 83 -11.37 0.64 -5.77
CA ASN A 83 -12.44 -0.06 -6.48
C ASN A 83 -11.95 -0.60 -7.83
N ARG A 84 -11.17 0.19 -8.59
CA ARG A 84 -10.59 -0.26 -9.86
C ARG A 84 -9.67 -1.48 -9.71
N TYR A 85 -8.93 -1.56 -8.60
CA TYR A 85 -8.07 -2.71 -8.31
C TYR A 85 -8.85 -3.87 -7.67
N GLY A 86 -10.15 -3.73 -7.42
CA GLY A 86 -10.97 -4.75 -6.77
C GLY A 86 -10.56 -5.01 -5.31
N LEU A 87 -9.98 -4.01 -4.64
CA LEU A 87 -9.54 -4.14 -3.24
C LEU A 87 -10.66 -3.85 -2.24
N LEU A 88 -11.65 -3.05 -2.65
CA LEU A 88 -12.85 -2.74 -1.90
C LEU A 88 -14.07 -3.17 -2.72
N ASP A 89 -15.11 -3.58 -2.00
CA ASP A 89 -16.43 -3.84 -2.57
C ASP A 89 -17.20 -2.53 -2.81
N GLU A 90 -18.19 -2.55 -3.71
CA GLU A 90 -19.00 -1.37 -4.05
C GLU A 90 -19.76 -0.80 -2.85
N SER A 91 -20.07 -1.65 -1.86
CA SER A 91 -20.68 -1.26 -0.59
C SER A 91 -19.73 -0.50 0.35
N GLN A 92 -18.41 -0.60 0.15
CA GLN A 92 -17.37 -0.11 1.06
C GLN A 92 -16.74 1.22 0.62
N ASN A 93 -17.57 2.21 0.30
CA ASN A 93 -17.11 3.52 -0.19
C ASN A 93 -16.74 4.54 0.91
N LYS A 94 -16.13 4.09 2.01
CA LYS A 94 -15.62 4.98 3.08
C LYS A 94 -14.12 4.84 3.25
N LEU A 95 -13.45 5.95 3.61
CA LEU A 95 -12.00 5.97 3.85
C LEU A 95 -11.57 5.03 5.01
N ASP A 96 -12.46 4.74 5.94
CA ASP A 96 -12.19 3.82 7.06
C ASP A 96 -11.91 2.39 6.58
N TYR A 97 -12.58 1.93 5.52
CA TYR A 97 -12.32 0.59 4.96
C TYR A 97 -10.93 0.50 4.34
N VAL A 98 -10.37 1.60 3.84
CA VAL A 98 -8.99 1.65 3.33
C VAL A 98 -7.97 1.38 4.45
N LEU A 99 -8.29 1.73 5.70
CA LEU A 99 -7.43 1.42 6.85
C LEU A 99 -7.42 -0.07 7.18
N ALA A 100 -8.55 -0.75 6.96
CA ALA A 100 -8.75 -2.17 7.27
C ALA A 100 -8.12 -3.12 6.25
N LEU A 101 -7.77 -2.66 5.03
CA LEU A 101 -7.15 -3.48 3.98
C LEU A 101 -5.93 -4.23 4.48
N ILE A 102 -5.83 -5.54 4.26
CA ILE A 102 -4.71 -6.38 4.68
C ILE A 102 -3.79 -6.69 3.48
N VAL A 103 -2.70 -7.43 3.69
CA VAL A 103 -1.70 -7.71 2.64
C VAL A 103 -2.24 -8.75 1.66
N GLU A 104 -3.02 -9.69 2.17
CA GLU A 104 -3.73 -10.75 1.48
C GLU A 104 -4.61 -10.18 0.36
N ASN A 105 -5.38 -9.11 0.63
CA ASN A 105 -6.23 -8.47 -0.39
C ASN A 105 -5.45 -8.04 -1.64
N PHE A 106 -4.18 -7.66 -1.50
CA PHE A 106 -3.33 -7.31 -2.63
C PHE A 106 -2.71 -8.54 -3.31
N LEU A 107 -2.38 -9.58 -2.53
CA LEU A 107 -1.80 -10.80 -3.06
C LEU A 107 -2.83 -11.64 -3.83
N GLU A 108 -4.10 -11.63 -3.44
CA GLU A 108 -5.22 -12.25 -4.17
C GLU A 108 -5.47 -11.62 -5.54
N ARG A 109 -5.04 -10.36 -5.74
CA ARG A 109 -5.16 -9.63 -7.01
C ARG A 109 -3.90 -9.71 -7.88
N ARG A 110 -2.91 -10.51 -7.47
CA ARG A 110 -1.68 -10.73 -8.22
C ARG A 110 -1.94 -11.72 -9.36
N LEU A 111 -1.55 -11.33 -10.58
CA LEU A 111 -1.59 -12.18 -11.79
C LEU A 111 -0.42 -13.17 -11.83
#